data_AF-A0A5P9WYU1-F1
#
_entry.id   AF-A0A5P9WYU1-F1
#
_cell.length_a   1.000
_cell.length_b   1.000
_cell.length_c   1.000
_cell.angle_alpha   90.00
_cell.angle_beta   90.00
_cell.angle_gamma   90.00
#
_symmetry.space_group_name_H-M   'P 1'
#
loop_
_entity.id
_entity.type
_entity.pdbx_description
1 polymer ?
#
loop_
_entity_poly.entity_id
_entity_poly.type
_entity_poly.pdbx_seq_one_letter_code
_entity_poly.pdbx_strand_id
1 'polypeptide(L)'
;MSTAERLVDTTQIVSEFGTSKPRISEWSNNPDSGFPAVAHTEGRKRFWRYDEVAAFFAQRAPKKRTLPTAVLEADQDELLTKREVAQLLGYTRTSTIDAYFRDRPGYFPEPDEDIDGPRWRRGTIVAWAANRPGKGRRGSAPAAALPRVPVDGDPDELLGTAEVASLLGYGSTASFSSALYQGRIPELPEPETMEKQAGSRGGARKKWRRATVVAAARERGVLPAAGQDEDLVGAAEAARILGYGNADSFISALGHGLLPDLERPDGFEYRRGSAGRPRQQRWRRSRIEELAARRSSTT
;
A
#
# COMPACT_ATOMS: atom_id res chain seq x y z
N MET A 1 -7.25 17.54 -41.57
CA MET A 1 -7.85 18.36 -40.49
C MET A 1 -6.85 18.41 -39.35
N SER A 2 -6.30 19.59 -39.07
CA SER A 2 -5.31 19.82 -38.02
C SER A 2 -5.99 19.72 -36.65
N THR A 3 -5.84 18.56 -36.01
CA THR A 3 -6.27 18.35 -34.61
C THR A 3 -5.49 19.34 -33.75
N ALA A 4 -6.19 20.31 -33.16
CA ALA A 4 -5.58 21.23 -32.20
C ALA A 4 -4.82 20.41 -31.14
N GLU A 5 -3.60 20.85 -30.78
CA GLU A 5 -2.79 20.23 -29.73
C GLU A 5 -3.55 20.23 -28.40
N ARG A 6 -4.31 19.17 -28.16
CA ARG A 6 -5.06 19.00 -26.93
C ARG A 6 -4.09 18.59 -25.84
N LEU A 7 -3.88 19.46 -24.87
CA LEU A 7 -3.15 19.13 -23.65
C LEU A 7 -4.09 18.48 -22.63
N VAL A 8 -3.62 17.41 -22.00
CA VAL A 8 -4.34 16.70 -20.93
C VAL A 8 -3.52 16.63 -19.66
N ASP A 9 -4.21 16.78 -18.52
CA ASP A 9 -3.60 16.62 -17.20
C ASP A 9 -3.72 15.19 -16.67
N THR A 10 -3.06 14.89 -15.55
CA THR A 10 -3.09 13.56 -14.92
C THR A 10 -4.52 13.07 -14.62
N THR A 11 -5.44 13.98 -14.26
CA THR A 11 -6.81 13.63 -13.89
C THR A 11 -7.62 13.24 -15.12
N GLN A 12 -7.46 13.96 -16.22
CA GLN A 12 -8.07 13.64 -17.50
C GLN A 12 -7.55 12.31 -18.05
N ILE A 13 -6.24 12.06 -17.97
CA ILE A 13 -5.64 10.77 -18.38
C ILE A 13 -6.20 9.60 -17.55
N VAL A 14 -6.35 9.78 -16.23
CA VAL A 14 -6.96 8.77 -15.36
C VAL A 14 -8.40 8.46 -15.79
N SER A 15 -9.18 9.51 -16.06
CA SER A 15 -10.59 9.39 -16.43
C SER A 15 -10.77 8.71 -17.79
N GLU A 16 -9.98 9.08 -18.79
CA GLU A 16 -10.16 8.60 -20.17
C GLU A 16 -9.54 7.23 -20.41
N PHE A 17 -8.36 6.95 -19.84
CA PHE A 17 -7.61 5.71 -20.09
C PHE A 17 -7.73 4.68 -18.97
N GLY A 18 -8.51 4.97 -17.92
CA GLY A 18 -8.80 4.01 -16.85
C GLY A 18 -7.56 3.57 -16.06
N THR A 19 -6.72 4.51 -15.66
CA THR A 19 -5.48 4.26 -14.89
C THR A 19 -5.51 4.94 -13.51
N SER A 20 -4.36 5.05 -12.82
CA SER A 20 -4.24 5.75 -11.53
C SER A 20 -3.13 6.80 -11.53
N LYS A 21 -3.31 7.87 -10.74
CA LYS A 21 -2.33 8.96 -10.62
C LYS A 21 -0.91 8.49 -10.28
N PRO A 22 -0.69 7.59 -9.30
CA PRO A 22 0.66 7.11 -8.97
C PRO A 22 1.34 6.40 -10.14
N ARG A 23 0.56 5.71 -10.98
CA ARG A 23 1.07 4.97 -12.13
C ARG A 23 1.51 5.89 -13.27
N ILE A 24 0.76 6.97 -13.48
CA ILE A 24 1.16 8.04 -14.40
C ILE A 24 2.44 8.71 -13.90
N SER A 25 2.55 9.00 -12.60
CA SER A 25 3.78 9.56 -12.03
C SER A 25 4.98 8.63 -12.18
N GLU A 26 4.79 7.33 -11.94
CA GLU A 26 5.83 6.31 -12.13
C GLU A 26 6.34 6.29 -13.57
N TRP A 27 5.44 6.29 -14.55
CA TRP A 27 5.82 6.33 -15.96
C TRP A 27 6.45 7.66 -16.35
N SER A 28 5.85 8.78 -15.95
CA SER A 28 6.40 10.12 -16.23
C SER A 28 7.78 10.36 -15.63
N ASN A 29 8.10 9.72 -14.50
CA ASN A 29 9.42 9.86 -13.86
C ASN A 29 10.44 8.83 -14.38
N ASN A 30 10.01 7.82 -15.14
CA ASN A 30 10.89 6.81 -15.71
C ASN A 30 11.10 7.07 -17.21
N PRO A 31 12.31 7.51 -17.63
CA PRO A 31 12.59 7.80 -19.04
C PRO A 31 12.45 6.58 -19.95
N ASP A 32 12.65 5.37 -19.43
CA ASP A 32 12.55 4.12 -20.19
C ASP A 32 11.12 3.58 -20.28
N SER A 33 10.15 4.25 -19.67
CA SER A 33 8.77 3.77 -19.64
C SER A 33 8.07 3.84 -21.00
N GLY A 34 8.61 4.65 -21.91
CA GLY A 34 8.01 5.01 -23.20
C GLY A 34 6.81 5.97 -23.07
N PHE A 35 6.55 6.49 -21.87
CA PHE A 35 5.48 7.45 -21.65
C PHE A 35 5.85 8.84 -22.21
N PRO A 36 4.88 9.58 -22.75
CA PRO A 36 5.14 10.88 -23.36
C PRO A 36 5.85 11.86 -22.43
N ALA A 37 6.70 12.70 -23.02
CA ALA A 37 7.33 13.79 -22.31
C ALA A 37 6.28 14.83 -21.88
N VAL A 38 6.56 15.53 -20.78
CA VAL A 38 5.70 16.62 -20.31
C VAL A 38 5.80 17.77 -21.33
N ALA A 39 4.67 18.14 -21.93
CA ALA A 39 4.59 19.19 -22.93
C ALA A 39 4.51 20.58 -22.31
N HIS A 40 3.84 20.69 -21.16
CA HIS A 40 3.69 21.95 -20.44
C HIS A 40 3.61 21.71 -18.93
N THR A 41 4.13 22.66 -18.14
CA THR A 41 4.03 22.63 -16.67
C THR A 41 3.45 23.95 -16.20
N GLU A 42 2.36 23.88 -15.45
CA GLU A 42 1.73 25.02 -14.79
C GLU A 42 1.82 24.82 -13.26
N GLY A 43 2.76 25.52 -12.64
CA GLY A 43 3.09 25.33 -11.22
C GLY A 43 3.54 23.90 -10.90
N ARG A 44 2.74 23.16 -10.13
CA ARG A 44 2.99 21.74 -9.80
C ARG A 44 2.28 20.75 -10.74
N LYS A 45 1.43 21.24 -11.65
CA LYS A 45 0.69 20.39 -12.60
C LYS A 45 1.49 20.20 -13.87
N ARG A 46 1.53 18.95 -14.34
CA ARG A 46 2.14 18.56 -15.61
C ARG A 46 1.03 18.28 -16.63
N PHE A 47 1.27 18.66 -17.87
CA PHE A 47 0.38 18.44 -18.99
C PHE A 47 1.12 17.71 -20.11
N TRP A 48 0.41 16.80 -20.76
CA TRP A 48 0.91 15.99 -21.87
C TRP A 48 0.07 16.22 -23.11
N ARG A 49 0.66 16.01 -24.29
CA ARG A 49 -0.12 16.00 -25.53
C ARG A 49 -1.00 14.75 -25.59
N TYR A 50 -2.27 14.95 -25.91
CA TYR A 50 -3.28 13.91 -25.88
C TYR A 50 -3.00 12.75 -26.85
N ASP A 51 -2.57 13.07 -28.07
CA ASP A 51 -2.24 12.12 -29.12
C ASP A 51 -1.10 11.19 -28.72
N GLU A 52 -0.04 11.74 -28.12
CA GLU A 52 1.08 10.95 -27.62
C GLU A 52 0.64 10.01 -26.48
N VAL A 53 -0.20 10.50 -25.56
CA VAL A 53 -0.76 9.68 -24.47
C VAL A 53 -1.68 8.58 -25.03
N ALA A 54 -2.53 8.92 -25.98
CA ALA A 54 -3.42 7.96 -26.64
C ALA A 54 -2.63 6.88 -27.37
N ALA A 55 -1.56 7.24 -28.09
CA ALA A 55 -0.67 6.29 -28.76
C ALA A 55 0.02 5.35 -27.77
N PHE A 56 0.50 5.87 -26.64
CA PHE A 56 1.10 5.07 -25.57
C PHE A 56 0.12 4.02 -25.03
N PHE A 57 -1.12 4.41 -24.74
CA PHE A 57 -2.13 3.48 -24.25
C PHE A 57 -2.63 2.52 -25.33
N ALA A 58 -2.64 2.93 -26.60
CA ALA A 58 -2.97 2.05 -27.72
C ALA A 58 -1.92 0.94 -27.90
N GLN A 59 -0.63 1.26 -27.80
CA GLN A 59 0.45 0.27 -27.86
C GLN A 59 0.47 -0.68 -26.66
N ARG A 60 0.07 -0.17 -25.48
CA ARG A 60 0.01 -0.94 -24.23
C ARG A 60 -1.33 -1.62 -23.96
N ALA A 61 -2.34 -1.40 -24.80
CA ALA A 61 -3.60 -2.11 -24.68
C ALA A 61 -3.26 -3.61 -24.62
N PRO A 62 -3.62 -4.32 -23.54
CA PRO A 62 -3.29 -5.73 -23.43
C PRO A 62 -3.83 -6.40 -24.69
N LYS A 63 -2.99 -7.18 -25.40
CA LYS A 63 -3.44 -8.02 -26.52
C LYS A 63 -4.72 -8.70 -26.05
N LYS A 64 -5.87 -8.21 -26.53
CA LYS A 64 -7.16 -8.80 -26.18
C LYS A 64 -7.01 -10.26 -26.59
N ARG A 65 -7.31 -11.20 -25.69
CA ARG A 65 -7.37 -12.61 -26.08
C ARG A 65 -8.49 -12.70 -27.11
N THR A 66 -8.12 -12.63 -28.38
CA THR A 66 -9.04 -12.77 -29.49
C THR A 66 -9.61 -14.18 -29.39
N LEU A 67 -10.93 -14.29 -29.29
CA LEU A 67 -11.58 -15.57 -29.35
C LEU A 67 -11.30 -16.19 -30.73
N PRO A 68 -11.13 -17.52 -30.84
CA PRO A 68 -10.93 -18.17 -32.13
C PRO A 68 -12.09 -17.83 -33.08
N THR A 69 -11.80 -17.65 -34.37
CA THR A 69 -12.83 -17.34 -35.39
C THR A 69 -13.99 -18.35 -35.38
N ALA A 70 -13.70 -19.63 -35.15
CA ALA A 70 -14.72 -20.68 -35.02
C ALA A 70 -15.74 -20.45 -33.89
N VAL A 71 -15.39 -19.68 -32.85
CA VAL A 71 -16.33 -19.31 -31.77
C VAL A 71 -17.21 -18.15 -32.20
N LEU A 72 -16.69 -17.22 -33.01
CA LEU A 72 -17.39 -16.04 -33.51
C LEU A 72 -18.41 -16.39 -34.61
N GLU A 73 -18.07 -17.37 -35.46
CA GLU A 73 -18.92 -17.82 -36.59
C GLU A 73 -19.96 -18.88 -36.19
N ALA A 74 -19.87 -19.41 -34.97
CA ALA A 74 -20.85 -20.38 -34.47
C ALA A 74 -22.17 -19.71 -34.08
N ASP A 75 -23.21 -20.53 -33.85
CA ASP A 75 -24.51 -20.06 -33.38
C ASP A 75 -24.38 -19.29 -32.05
N GLN A 76 -24.69 -17.99 -32.08
CA GLN A 76 -24.57 -17.10 -30.93
C GLN A 76 -25.76 -17.23 -29.96
N ASP A 77 -26.88 -17.81 -30.40
CA ASP A 77 -28.06 -18.04 -29.58
C ASP A 77 -28.00 -19.39 -28.83
N GLU A 78 -27.01 -20.22 -29.14
CA GLU A 78 -26.76 -21.49 -28.45
C GLU A 78 -26.53 -21.27 -26.95
N LEU A 79 -27.32 -21.98 -26.14
CA LEU A 79 -27.21 -21.96 -24.69
C LEU A 79 -26.10 -22.90 -24.22
N LEU A 80 -25.03 -22.30 -23.72
CA LEU A 80 -23.87 -22.98 -23.18
C LEU A 80 -24.02 -23.23 -21.68
N THR A 81 -23.69 -24.44 -21.25
CA THR A 81 -23.53 -24.79 -19.84
C THR A 81 -22.30 -24.11 -19.25
N LYS A 82 -22.25 -23.99 -17.92
CA LYS A 82 -21.07 -23.47 -17.18
C LYS A 82 -19.75 -24.13 -17.61
N ARG A 83 -19.77 -25.42 -17.96
CA ARG A 83 -18.58 -26.17 -18.42
C ARG A 83 -18.12 -25.69 -19.79
N GLU A 84 -19.04 -25.53 -20.73
CA GLU A 84 -18.75 -25.05 -22.09
C GLU A 84 -18.29 -23.60 -22.08
N VAL A 85 -18.91 -22.75 -21.25
CA VAL A 85 -18.45 -21.37 -21.03
C VAL A 85 -17.01 -21.33 -20.50
N ALA A 86 -16.67 -22.20 -19.54
CA ALA A 86 -15.30 -22.28 -19.03
C ALA A 86 -14.30 -22.69 -20.11
N GLN A 87 -14.66 -23.66 -20.97
CA GLN A 87 -13.83 -24.10 -22.08
C GLN A 87 -13.67 -23.01 -23.16
N LEU A 88 -14.75 -22.33 -23.53
CA LEU A 88 -14.75 -21.22 -24.49
C LEU A 88 -13.82 -20.08 -24.04
N LEU A 89 -13.85 -19.74 -22.75
CA LEU A 89 -12.98 -18.73 -22.16
C LEU A 89 -11.53 -19.23 -21.93
N GLY A 90 -11.26 -20.51 -22.18
CA GLY A 90 -9.97 -21.17 -22.00
C GLY A 90 -9.56 -21.30 -20.53
N TYR A 91 -10.54 -21.55 -19.64
CA TYR A 91 -10.30 -21.89 -18.24
C TYR A 91 -10.20 -23.40 -18.05
N THR A 92 -9.26 -23.83 -17.21
CA THR A 92 -9.11 -25.24 -16.86
C THR A 92 -10.24 -25.74 -15.94
N ARG A 93 -10.90 -24.85 -15.18
CA ARG A 93 -11.90 -25.21 -14.16
C ARG A 93 -13.09 -24.26 -14.18
N THR A 94 -14.29 -24.80 -13.97
CA THR A 94 -15.56 -24.07 -13.82
C THR A 94 -15.61 -23.22 -12.55
N SER A 95 -14.84 -23.57 -11.52
CA SER A 95 -14.75 -22.81 -10.26
C SER A 95 -14.31 -21.36 -10.43
N THR A 96 -13.67 -21.03 -11.56
CA THR A 96 -13.32 -19.65 -11.91
C THR A 96 -14.57 -18.79 -12.13
N ILE A 97 -15.61 -19.37 -12.73
CA ILE A 97 -16.90 -18.70 -12.96
C ILE A 97 -17.63 -18.55 -11.63
N ASP A 98 -17.65 -19.59 -10.79
CA ASP A 98 -18.26 -19.52 -9.45
C ASP A 98 -17.59 -18.45 -8.58
N ALA A 99 -16.27 -18.29 -8.70
CA ALA A 99 -15.53 -17.24 -8.00
C ALA A 99 -15.92 -15.84 -8.49
N TYR A 100 -16.27 -15.66 -9.77
CA TYR A 100 -16.78 -14.36 -10.23
C TYR A 100 -18.09 -14.00 -9.58
N PHE A 101 -19.05 -14.93 -9.50
CA PHE A 101 -20.32 -14.67 -8.82
C PHE A 101 -20.14 -14.42 -7.32
N ARG A 102 -19.29 -15.19 -6.65
CA ARG A 102 -19.05 -15.05 -5.20
C ARG A 102 -18.26 -13.80 -4.84
N ASP A 103 -17.13 -13.57 -5.51
CA ASP A 103 -16.16 -12.56 -5.11
C ASP A 103 -16.40 -11.22 -5.82
N ARG A 104 -17.19 -11.21 -6.91
CA ARG A 104 -17.49 -10.03 -7.75
C ARG A 104 -18.91 -10.06 -8.32
N PRO A 105 -19.96 -9.92 -7.48
CA PRO A 105 -21.34 -9.81 -7.97
C PRO A 105 -21.46 -8.73 -9.06
N GLY A 106 -22.13 -9.06 -10.17
CA GLY A 106 -22.31 -8.18 -11.34
C GLY A 106 -21.10 -8.07 -12.29
N TYR A 107 -19.98 -8.76 -12.03
CA TYR A 107 -18.81 -8.74 -12.93
C TYR A 107 -18.94 -9.70 -14.12
N PHE A 108 -19.53 -10.87 -13.91
CA PHE A 108 -19.81 -11.87 -14.94
C PHE A 108 -21.29 -11.77 -15.33
N PRO A 109 -21.65 -11.96 -16.60
CA PRO A 109 -23.05 -11.88 -17.03
C PRO A 109 -23.92 -12.87 -16.27
N GLU A 110 -25.13 -12.44 -15.95
CA GLU A 110 -26.16 -13.33 -15.42
C GLU A 110 -26.51 -14.40 -16.45
N PRO A 111 -26.89 -15.61 -16.01
CA PRO A 111 -27.35 -16.65 -16.92
C PRO A 111 -28.62 -16.20 -17.66
N ASP A 112 -28.67 -16.46 -18.96
CA ASP A 112 -29.85 -16.24 -19.79
C ASP A 112 -30.99 -17.20 -19.40
N GLU A 113 -30.63 -18.41 -18.94
CA GLU A 113 -31.56 -19.40 -18.38
C GLU A 113 -30.97 -20.07 -17.13
N ASP A 114 -31.78 -20.28 -16.09
CA ASP A 114 -31.32 -20.89 -14.82
C ASP A 114 -32.27 -21.97 -14.28
N ILE A 115 -33.19 -22.48 -15.11
CA ILE A 115 -34.22 -23.45 -14.67
C ILE A 115 -33.58 -24.80 -14.31
N ASP A 116 -32.71 -25.32 -15.19
CA ASP A 116 -31.98 -26.59 -14.99
C ASP A 116 -30.50 -26.35 -14.65
N GLY A 117 -30.24 -25.21 -14.00
CA GLY A 117 -28.90 -24.68 -13.75
C GLY A 117 -28.47 -23.65 -14.80
N PRO A 118 -27.38 -22.91 -14.52
CA PRO A 118 -27.10 -21.67 -15.22
C PRO A 118 -26.55 -21.94 -16.61
N ARG A 119 -27.20 -21.35 -17.60
CA ARG A 119 -26.85 -21.37 -19.02
C ARG A 119 -26.74 -19.95 -19.57
N TRP A 120 -25.85 -19.77 -20.52
CA TRP A 120 -25.60 -18.49 -21.16
C TRP A 120 -25.64 -18.66 -22.65
N ARG A 121 -26.26 -17.71 -23.36
CA ARG A 121 -26.09 -17.63 -24.81
C ARG A 121 -24.62 -17.42 -25.13
N ARG A 122 -24.13 -18.09 -26.17
CA ARG A 122 -22.75 -17.94 -26.66
C ARG A 122 -22.43 -16.46 -26.93
N GLY A 123 -23.36 -15.73 -27.55
CA GLY A 123 -23.25 -14.30 -27.83
C GLY A 123 -23.02 -13.45 -26.58
N THR A 124 -23.73 -13.74 -25.48
CA THR A 124 -23.55 -13.06 -24.19
C THR A 124 -22.11 -13.20 -23.68
N ILE A 125 -21.56 -14.41 -23.75
CA ILE A 125 -20.19 -14.70 -23.30
C ILE A 125 -19.15 -14.11 -24.24
N VAL A 126 -19.37 -14.16 -25.55
CA VAL A 126 -18.49 -13.56 -26.57
C VAL A 126 -18.41 -12.04 -26.39
N ALA A 127 -19.56 -11.39 -26.23
CA ALA A 127 -19.64 -9.95 -25.99
C ALA A 127 -18.95 -9.54 -24.69
N TRP A 128 -19.16 -10.30 -23.62
CA TRP A 128 -18.46 -10.09 -22.35
C TRP A 128 -16.95 -10.29 -22.47
N ALA A 129 -16.48 -11.31 -23.20
CA ALA A 129 -15.07 -11.59 -23.39
C ALA A 129 -14.37 -10.49 -24.21
N ALA A 130 -15.03 -9.96 -25.24
CA ALA A 130 -14.52 -8.87 -26.09
C ALA A 130 -14.41 -7.53 -25.36
N ASN A 131 -15.34 -7.28 -24.44
CA ASN A 131 -15.43 -6.06 -23.62
C ASN A 131 -14.95 -6.26 -22.18
N ARG A 132 -14.24 -7.36 -21.93
CA ARG A 132 -13.90 -7.80 -20.59
C ARG A 132 -13.26 -6.65 -19.81
N PRO A 133 -13.89 -6.19 -18.70
CA PRO A 133 -13.25 -5.24 -17.82
C PRO A 133 -12.00 -5.92 -17.30
N GLY A 134 -10.84 -5.29 -17.53
CA GLY A 134 -9.53 -5.89 -17.30
C GLY A 134 -9.43 -6.53 -15.91
N LYS A 135 -8.46 -7.44 -15.72
CA LYS A 135 -8.23 -8.15 -14.46
C LYS A 135 -7.97 -7.14 -13.33
N GLY A 136 -9.03 -6.60 -12.74
CA GLY A 136 -8.96 -5.70 -11.61
C GLY A 136 -8.11 -6.39 -10.55
N ARG A 137 -7.18 -5.65 -9.95
CA ARG A 137 -6.41 -6.14 -8.81
C ARG A 137 -7.42 -6.76 -7.84
N ARG A 138 -7.15 -7.99 -7.39
CA ARG A 138 -7.85 -8.54 -6.23
C ARG A 138 -7.77 -7.45 -5.16
N GLY A 139 -8.91 -6.92 -4.75
CA GLY A 139 -8.95 -6.14 -3.52
C GLY A 139 -8.40 -7.08 -2.46
N SER A 140 -7.23 -6.77 -1.90
CA SER A 140 -6.76 -7.51 -0.75
C SER A 140 -7.84 -7.37 0.30
N ALA A 141 -8.40 -8.49 0.76
CA ALA A 141 -9.29 -8.48 1.90
C ALA A 141 -8.62 -7.68 3.02
N PRO A 142 -9.37 -6.83 3.76
CA PRO A 142 -8.79 -6.05 4.84
C PRO A 142 -8.02 -6.98 5.76
N ALA A 143 -6.74 -6.67 5.98
CA ALA A 143 -5.89 -7.50 6.82
C ALA A 143 -6.50 -7.58 8.22
N ALA A 144 -6.55 -8.79 8.80
CA ALA A 144 -7.01 -8.98 10.16
C ALA A 144 -6.22 -8.08 11.12
N ALA A 145 -6.93 -7.45 12.06
CA ALA A 145 -6.32 -6.60 13.07
C ALA A 145 -5.30 -7.40 13.89
N LEU A 146 -4.18 -6.77 14.21
CA LEU A 146 -3.16 -7.39 15.06
C LEU A 146 -3.65 -7.48 16.51
N PRO A 147 -3.24 -8.53 17.25
CA PRO A 147 -3.57 -8.65 18.66
C PRO A 147 -2.93 -7.52 19.46
N ARG A 148 -3.61 -7.04 20.51
CA ARG A 148 -3.02 -6.09 21.47
C ARG A 148 -2.12 -6.86 22.43
N VAL A 149 -0.83 -6.58 22.43
CA VAL A 149 0.16 -7.23 23.28
C VAL A 149 0.65 -6.23 24.33
N PRO A 150 0.51 -6.50 25.64
CA PRO A 150 1.10 -5.68 26.70
C PRO A 150 2.61 -5.61 26.56
N VAL A 151 3.27 -4.57 27.05
CA VAL A 151 4.75 -4.49 27.04
C VAL A 151 5.33 -5.26 28.24
N ASP A 152 4.68 -5.13 29.41
CA ASP A 152 5.15 -5.63 30.71
C ASP A 152 4.77 -7.10 31.00
N GLY A 153 4.62 -7.91 29.94
CA GLY A 153 4.40 -9.35 30.08
C GLY A 153 5.67 -10.11 30.47
N ASP A 154 5.54 -11.42 30.65
CA ASP A 154 6.68 -12.30 30.98
C ASP A 154 7.81 -12.18 29.94
N PRO A 155 9.02 -11.70 30.34
CA PRO A 155 10.13 -11.46 29.41
C PRO A 155 10.57 -12.70 28.63
N ASP A 156 10.38 -13.89 29.19
CA ASP A 156 10.77 -15.16 28.59
C ASP A 156 9.70 -15.79 27.69
N GLU A 157 8.52 -15.16 27.61
CA GLU A 157 7.42 -15.62 26.75
C GLU A 157 7.80 -15.59 25.27
N LEU A 158 7.51 -16.70 24.57
CA LEU A 158 7.75 -16.84 23.13
C LEU A 158 6.59 -16.29 22.29
N LEU A 159 6.81 -15.09 21.76
CA LEU A 159 5.88 -14.38 20.89
C LEU A 159 5.94 -14.87 19.45
N GLY A 160 4.76 -15.04 18.85
CA GLY A 160 4.57 -15.34 17.43
C GLY A 160 4.55 -14.09 16.54
N THR A 161 4.56 -14.32 15.23
CA THR A 161 4.65 -13.28 14.19
C THR A 161 3.66 -12.12 14.35
N ALA A 162 2.43 -12.39 14.80
CA ALA A 162 1.40 -11.36 14.98
C ALA A 162 1.66 -10.46 16.19
N GLU A 163 2.13 -11.05 17.28
CA GLU A 163 2.47 -10.33 18.52
C GLU A 163 3.71 -9.47 18.32
N VAL A 164 4.73 -10.01 17.64
CA VAL A 164 5.94 -9.28 17.25
C VAL A 164 5.60 -8.13 16.30
N ALA A 165 4.75 -8.35 15.31
CA ALA A 165 4.30 -7.28 14.41
C ALA A 165 3.60 -6.14 15.18
N SER A 166 2.79 -6.48 16.20
CA SER A 166 2.13 -5.49 17.05
C SER A 166 3.13 -4.69 17.89
N LEU A 167 4.05 -5.37 18.59
CA LEU A 167 5.05 -4.70 19.45
C LEU A 167 6.01 -3.82 18.66
N LEU A 168 6.32 -4.19 17.41
CA LEU A 168 7.14 -3.39 16.49
C LEU A 168 6.35 -2.33 15.71
N GLY A 169 5.05 -2.14 16.01
CA GLY A 169 4.25 -1.04 15.47
C GLY A 169 3.82 -1.20 14.00
N TYR A 170 3.87 -2.41 13.45
CA TYR A 170 3.36 -2.71 12.11
C TYR A 170 1.83 -2.72 12.11
N GLY A 171 1.22 -2.40 10.96
CA GLY A 171 -0.24 -2.45 10.79
C GLY A 171 -0.78 -3.83 10.40
N SER A 172 0.09 -4.77 10.02
CA SER A 172 -0.30 -6.13 9.64
C SER A 172 0.88 -7.11 9.70
N THR A 173 0.56 -8.40 9.84
CA THR A 173 1.54 -9.50 9.78
C THR A 173 2.25 -9.57 8.43
N ALA A 174 1.54 -9.26 7.34
CA ALA A 174 2.08 -9.24 5.99
C ALA A 174 3.14 -8.13 5.83
N SER A 175 2.86 -6.92 6.33
CA SER A 175 3.82 -5.81 6.31
C SER A 175 5.08 -6.13 7.12
N PHE A 176 4.92 -6.73 8.29
CA PHE A 176 6.04 -7.18 9.12
C PHE A 176 6.85 -8.27 8.40
N SER A 177 6.19 -9.31 7.89
CA SER A 177 6.86 -10.42 7.21
C SER A 177 7.64 -9.94 5.99
N SER A 178 7.06 -9.03 5.19
CA SER A 178 7.74 -8.43 4.05
C SER A 178 8.99 -7.65 4.48
N ALA A 179 8.92 -6.86 5.56
CA ALA A 179 10.07 -6.12 6.06
C ALA A 179 11.17 -7.06 6.60
N LEU A 180 10.77 -8.13 7.30
CA LEU A 180 11.68 -9.15 7.82
C LEU A 180 12.43 -9.86 6.67
N TYR A 181 11.73 -10.34 5.65
CA TYR A 181 12.37 -11.01 4.51
C TYR A 181 13.25 -10.09 3.65
N GLN A 182 12.95 -8.78 3.65
CA GLN A 182 13.76 -7.78 2.97
C GLN A 182 14.94 -7.28 3.82
N GLY A 183 15.15 -7.81 5.04
CA GLY A 183 16.23 -7.37 5.94
C GLY A 183 16.06 -5.94 6.46
N ARG A 184 14.82 -5.41 6.49
CA ARG A 184 14.51 -4.03 6.94
C ARG A 184 14.24 -3.92 8.44
N ILE A 185 14.61 -4.95 9.21
CA ILE A 185 14.49 -5.02 10.66
C ILE A 185 15.81 -5.58 11.23
N PRO A 186 16.94 -4.88 11.03
CA PRO A 186 18.24 -5.34 11.53
C PRO A 186 18.29 -5.48 13.06
N GLU A 187 17.44 -4.74 13.78
CA GLU A 187 17.34 -4.77 15.24
C GLU A 187 16.66 -6.03 15.81
N LEU A 188 15.94 -6.80 14.98
CA LEU A 188 15.29 -8.04 15.42
C LEU A 188 16.19 -9.24 15.09
N PRO A 189 16.72 -9.96 16.09
CA PRO A 189 17.55 -11.12 15.84
C PRO A 189 16.76 -12.29 15.23
N GLU A 190 17.50 -13.31 14.79
CA GLU A 190 16.91 -14.53 14.26
C GLU A 190 15.94 -15.19 15.27
N PRO A 191 14.87 -15.83 14.80
CA PRO A 191 13.90 -16.47 15.69
C PRO A 191 14.54 -17.59 16.50
N GLU A 192 14.35 -17.54 17.81
CA GLU A 192 14.92 -18.50 18.77
C GLU A 192 14.34 -19.91 18.61
N THR A 193 13.12 -20.03 18.10
CA THR A 193 12.51 -21.34 17.84
C THR A 193 11.64 -21.32 16.60
N MET A 194 11.68 -22.43 15.86
CA MET A 194 10.78 -22.74 14.76
C MET A 194 9.85 -23.87 15.19
N GLU A 195 8.72 -23.54 15.80
CA GLU A 195 7.76 -24.57 16.23
C GLU A 195 6.77 -24.89 15.10
N LYS A 196 6.67 -26.16 14.75
CA LYS A 196 5.58 -26.66 13.91
C LYS A 196 4.45 -27.13 14.82
N GLN A 197 3.35 -26.38 14.86
CA GLN A 197 2.17 -26.78 15.63
C GLN A 197 1.63 -28.11 15.06
N ALA A 198 1.50 -29.13 15.90
CA ALA A 198 0.96 -30.42 15.50
C ALA A 198 -0.46 -30.25 14.93
N GLY A 199 -0.70 -30.80 13.73
CA GLY A 199 -1.99 -30.68 13.02
C GLY A 199 -2.14 -29.44 12.11
N SER A 200 -1.19 -28.51 12.10
CA SER A 200 -1.20 -27.37 11.17
C SER A 200 -0.75 -27.77 9.76
N ARG A 201 -1.55 -27.42 8.74
CA ARG A 201 -1.16 -27.50 7.31
C ARG A 201 -0.08 -26.48 6.90
N GLY A 202 0.31 -25.58 7.79
CA GLY A 202 1.32 -24.54 7.56
C GLY A 202 2.73 -24.93 8.04
N GLY A 203 3.75 -24.25 7.49
CA GLY A 203 5.14 -24.38 7.90
C GLY A 203 5.40 -23.97 9.36
N ALA A 204 6.61 -24.28 9.86
CA ALA A 204 7.02 -23.93 11.22
C ALA A 204 6.90 -22.41 11.46
N ARG A 205 6.30 -22.03 12.59
CA ARG A 205 6.10 -20.63 12.96
C ARG A 205 7.34 -20.13 13.69
N LYS A 206 7.81 -18.95 13.30
CA LYS A 206 8.93 -18.25 13.94
C LYS A 206 8.47 -17.69 15.29
N LYS A 207 9.28 -17.92 16.34
CA LYS A 207 9.05 -17.45 17.70
C LYS A 207 10.25 -16.64 18.20
N TRP A 208 9.98 -15.59 18.98
CA TRP A 208 10.99 -14.71 19.59
C TRP A 208 10.64 -14.47 21.06
N ARG A 209 11.63 -14.38 21.96
CA ARG A 209 11.36 -13.93 23.33
C ARG A 209 10.82 -12.52 23.36
N ARG A 210 9.89 -12.27 24.28
CA ARG A 210 9.32 -10.95 24.53
C ARG A 210 10.39 -9.92 24.85
N ALA A 211 11.35 -10.25 25.74
CA ALA A 211 12.44 -9.34 26.11
C ALA A 211 13.22 -8.83 24.88
N THR A 212 13.55 -9.74 23.97
CA THR A 212 14.26 -9.46 22.72
C THR A 212 13.45 -8.54 21.80
N VAL A 213 12.16 -8.81 21.66
CA VAL A 213 11.25 -8.02 20.81
C VAL A 213 11.01 -6.63 21.42
N VAL A 214 10.89 -6.52 22.74
CA VAL A 214 10.75 -5.24 23.46
C VAL A 214 12.03 -4.42 23.33
N ALA A 215 13.20 -5.03 23.47
CA ALA A 215 14.48 -4.37 23.23
C ALA A 215 14.58 -3.85 21.79
N ALA A 216 14.25 -4.67 20.80
CA ALA A 216 14.20 -4.28 19.39
C ALA A 216 13.18 -3.15 19.14
N ALA A 217 12.01 -3.19 19.79
CA ALA A 217 11.00 -2.14 19.68
C ALA A 217 11.48 -0.81 20.30
N ARG A 218 12.26 -0.85 21.38
CA ARG A 218 12.89 0.33 21.99
C ARG A 218 14.01 0.90 21.12
N GLU A 219 14.90 0.05 20.62
CA GLU A 219 15.97 0.45 19.68
C GLU A 219 15.39 1.05 18.40
N ARG A 220 14.29 0.45 17.93
CA ARG A 220 13.53 0.99 16.82
C ARG A 220 13.01 2.38 17.19
N GLY A 221 12.45 2.58 18.38
CA GLY A 221 11.78 3.83 18.81
C GLY A 221 10.25 3.75 18.72
N VAL A 222 9.73 2.53 18.78
CA VAL A 222 8.29 2.22 18.86
C VAL A 222 7.83 2.22 20.33
N LEU A 223 8.71 1.76 21.23
CA LEU A 223 8.51 1.83 22.67
C LEU A 223 9.48 2.85 23.28
N PRO A 224 9.10 3.54 24.37
CA PRO A 224 10.00 4.41 25.10
C PRO A 224 11.18 3.60 25.67
N ALA A 225 12.36 4.23 25.78
CA ALA A 225 13.52 3.59 26.37
C ALA A 225 13.20 3.16 27.82
N ALA A 226 13.85 2.08 28.28
CA ALA A 226 13.61 1.56 29.62
C ALA A 226 13.85 2.65 30.68
N GLY A 227 12.82 2.98 31.47
CA GLY A 227 12.89 4.00 32.51
C GLY A 227 12.68 5.45 32.06
N GLN A 228 12.35 5.71 30.78
CA GLN A 228 12.01 7.05 30.30
C GLN A 228 10.49 7.23 30.23
N ASP A 229 9.90 7.49 31.40
CA ASP A 229 8.64 8.25 31.53
C ASP A 229 8.93 9.77 31.45
N GLU A 230 9.94 10.15 30.66
CA GLU A 230 10.34 11.54 30.50
C GLU A 230 9.51 12.19 29.40
N ASP A 231 8.87 13.33 29.70
CA ASP A 231 7.97 14.09 28.84
C ASP A 231 8.68 14.56 27.53
N LEU A 232 8.72 13.67 26.54
CA LEU A 232 9.29 13.91 25.22
C LEU A 232 8.24 14.51 24.29
N VAL A 233 8.49 15.73 23.84
CA VAL A 233 7.55 16.50 23.02
C VAL A 233 7.96 16.48 21.54
N GLY A 234 6.96 16.42 20.67
CA GLY A 234 7.14 16.44 19.21
C GLY A 234 7.27 17.85 18.66
N ALA A 235 7.61 17.97 17.37
CA ALA A 235 7.84 19.25 16.71
C ALA A 235 6.68 20.26 16.85
N ALA A 236 5.43 19.78 16.83
CA ALA A 236 4.27 20.64 17.01
C ALA A 236 4.17 21.22 18.43
N GLU A 237 4.53 20.44 19.43
CA GLU A 237 4.50 20.88 20.83
C GLU A 237 5.69 21.77 21.15
N ALA A 238 6.88 21.40 20.66
CA ALA A 238 8.07 22.24 20.74
C ALA A 238 7.84 23.61 20.09
N ALA A 239 7.16 23.64 18.93
CA ALA A 239 6.77 24.88 18.27
C ALA A 239 5.88 25.75 19.16
N ARG A 240 4.87 25.17 19.83
CA ARG A 240 3.99 25.90 20.75
C ARG A 240 4.75 26.50 21.92
N ILE A 241 5.62 25.73 22.57
CA ILE A 241 6.38 26.19 23.74
C ILE A 241 7.35 27.33 23.36
N LEU A 242 7.97 27.26 22.18
CA LEU A 242 8.93 28.26 21.70
C LEU A 242 8.28 29.45 20.95
N GLY A 243 6.94 29.49 20.86
CA GLY A 243 6.20 30.57 20.20
C GLY A 243 6.21 30.57 18.67
N TYR A 244 6.51 29.44 18.03
CA TYR A 244 6.39 29.30 16.58
C TYR A 244 4.93 29.05 16.17
N GLY A 245 4.55 29.57 14.99
CA GLY A 245 3.17 29.44 14.49
C GLY A 245 2.74 28.01 14.13
N ASN A 246 3.67 27.12 13.79
CA ASN A 246 3.41 25.70 13.52
C ASN A 246 4.70 24.86 13.58
N ALA A 247 4.54 23.53 13.46
CA ALA A 247 5.64 22.57 13.47
C ALA A 247 6.63 22.78 12.33
N ASP A 248 6.18 23.15 11.13
CA ASP A 248 7.04 23.32 9.96
C ASP A 248 7.95 24.55 10.10
N SER A 249 7.45 25.63 10.70
CA SER A 249 8.25 26.81 11.06
C SER A 249 9.37 26.46 12.04
N PHE A 250 9.06 25.62 13.03
CA PHE A 250 10.06 25.14 13.99
C PHE A 250 11.11 24.23 13.33
N ILE A 251 10.68 23.27 12.49
CA ILE A 251 11.60 22.41 11.74
C ILE A 251 12.47 23.22 10.77
N SER A 252 11.90 24.25 10.15
CA SER A 252 12.67 25.17 9.28
C SER A 252 13.71 25.95 10.10
N ALA A 253 13.35 26.46 11.28
CA ALA A 253 14.29 27.15 12.16
C ALA A 253 15.44 26.24 12.63
N LEU A 254 15.16 24.96 12.93
CA LEU A 254 16.17 23.94 13.18
C LEU A 254 17.09 23.75 11.97
N GLY A 255 16.52 23.60 10.77
CA GLY A 255 17.28 23.40 9.53
C GLY A 255 18.15 24.60 9.15
N HIS A 256 17.78 25.81 9.59
CA HIS A 256 18.57 27.03 9.41
C HIS A 256 19.58 27.29 10.54
N GLY A 257 19.71 26.39 11.52
CA GLY A 257 20.68 26.52 12.62
C GLY A 257 20.31 27.57 13.67
N LEU A 258 19.05 28.03 13.70
CA LEU A 258 18.59 29.04 14.66
C LEU A 258 18.35 28.46 16.07
N LEU A 259 18.39 27.14 16.20
CA LEU A 259 18.18 26.40 17.43
C LEU A 259 19.32 25.36 17.61
N PRO A 260 20.57 25.81 17.80
CA PRO A 260 21.72 24.90 17.92
C PRO A 260 21.57 23.95 19.12
N ASP A 261 20.92 24.43 20.19
CA ASP A 261 20.61 23.66 21.38
C ASP A 261 19.57 22.56 21.14
N LEU A 262 18.94 22.45 19.97
CA LEU A 262 17.94 21.43 19.65
C LEU A 262 18.26 20.66 18.36
N GLU A 263 19.45 20.84 17.78
CA GLU A 263 19.85 20.20 16.52
C GLU A 263 19.89 18.66 16.64
N ARG A 264 20.30 18.16 17.81
CA ARG A 264 20.22 16.74 18.15
C ARG A 264 18.93 16.43 18.89
N PRO A 265 18.05 15.57 18.34
CA PRO A 265 16.86 15.10 19.05
C PRO A 265 17.25 14.18 20.21
N ASP A 266 16.46 14.26 21.29
CA ASP A 266 16.61 13.41 22.47
C ASP A 266 15.93 12.03 22.27
N GLY A 267 15.09 11.89 21.24
CA GLY A 267 14.46 10.62 20.87
C GLY A 267 13.83 10.63 19.48
N PHE A 268 13.37 9.47 19.04
CA PHE A 268 12.63 9.31 17.79
C PHE A 268 11.34 8.52 18.03
N GLU A 269 10.22 9.01 17.50
CA GLU A 269 8.95 8.28 17.51
C GLU A 269 8.63 7.74 16.12
N TYR A 270 8.17 6.49 16.07
CA TYR A 270 7.66 5.87 14.83
C TYR A 270 6.18 6.15 14.66
N ARG A 271 5.81 6.66 13.49
CA ARG A 271 4.40 6.74 13.11
C ARG A 271 3.85 5.32 12.93
N ARG A 272 2.90 4.93 13.78
CA ARG A 272 2.17 3.66 13.67
C ARG A 272 1.65 3.44 12.25
N GLY A 273 1.92 2.27 11.66
CA GLY A 273 1.47 1.91 10.31
C GLY A 273 2.35 2.38 9.15
N SER A 274 3.49 3.01 9.41
CA SER A 274 4.45 3.35 8.36
C SER A 274 5.38 2.17 8.04
N ALA A 275 5.44 1.79 6.76
CA ALA A 275 6.34 0.76 6.23
C ALA A 275 7.80 1.25 6.21
N GLY A 276 8.35 1.58 7.38
CA GLY A 276 9.78 1.81 7.57
C GLY A 276 10.30 3.24 7.40
N ARG A 277 9.46 4.30 7.41
CA ARG A 277 9.83 5.73 7.62
C ARG A 277 8.57 6.63 7.52
N PRO A 278 8.51 7.83 8.15
CA PRO A 278 9.58 8.62 8.76
C PRO A 278 9.62 8.56 10.30
N ARG A 279 10.83 8.66 10.86
CA ARG A 279 11.11 8.89 12.29
C ARG A 279 10.77 10.34 12.61
N GLN A 280 9.86 10.61 13.53
CA GLN A 280 9.66 11.97 14.05
C GLN A 280 10.66 12.24 15.15
N GLN A 281 11.38 13.35 15.03
CA GLN A 281 12.30 13.81 16.06
C GLN A 281 11.52 14.26 17.30
N ARG A 282 12.05 13.94 18.48
CA ARG A 282 11.51 14.29 19.80
C ARG A 282 12.59 14.94 20.65
N TRP A 283 12.17 15.85 21.52
CA TRP A 283 13.05 16.56 22.44
C TRP A 283 12.46 16.53 23.84
N ARG A 284 13.31 16.60 24.86
CA ARG A 284 12.88 16.73 26.26
C ARG A 284 12.15 18.05 26.44
N ARG A 285 10.95 17.99 27.02
CA ARG A 285 10.15 19.19 27.32
C ARG A 285 10.91 20.20 28.16
N SER A 286 11.58 19.74 29.22
CA SER A 286 12.37 20.59 30.12
C SER A 286 13.44 21.40 29.38
N ARG A 287 14.11 20.79 28.39
CA ARG A 287 15.11 21.45 27.55
C ARG A 287 14.50 22.55 26.66
N ILE A 288 13.29 22.29 26.13
CA ILE A 288 12.57 23.27 25.31
C ILE A 288 12.05 24.42 26.17
N GLU A 289 11.52 24.14 27.36
CA GLU A 289 11.06 25.15 28.31
C GLU A 289 12.21 26.02 28.84
N GLU A 290 13.37 25.43 29.14
CA GLU A 290 14.58 26.16 29.53
C GLU A 290 15.07 27.08 28.40
N LEU A 291 15.03 26.60 27.15
CA LEU A 291 15.36 27.42 25.98
C LEU A 291 14.35 28.57 25.80
N ALA A 292 13.06 28.31 25.98
CA ALA A 292 12.02 29.33 25.92
C ALA A 292 12.24 30.40 27.00
N ALA A 293 12.52 30.00 28.24
CA ALA A 293 12.81 30.91 29.34
C ALA A 293 14.03 31.80 29.05
N ARG A 294 15.12 31.23 28.52
CA ARG A 294 16.32 32.00 28.14
C ARG A 294 16.05 33.04 27.06
N ARG A 295 15.21 32.72 26.06
CA ARG A 295 14.84 33.66 24.99
C ARG A 295 13.97 34.81 25.51
N SER A 296 13.02 34.50 26.40
CA SER A 296 12.17 35.50 27.04
C SER A 296 12.94 36.44 27.96
N SER A 297 14.02 35.98 28.59
CA SER A 297 14.87 36.83 29.44
C SER A 297 15.86 37.71 28.67
N THR A 298 16.04 37.48 27.37
CA THR A 298 16.98 38.22 26.51
C THR A 298 16.26 39.27 25.63
N THR A 299 14.93 39.34 25.71
CA THR A 299 14.09 40.31 24.98
C THR A 299 13.64 41.41 25.94
#